data_AF-A0A1B6DVC4-F1
#
_entry.id   AF-A0A1B6DVC4-F1
#
_cell.length_a   1.000
_cell.length_b   1.000
_cell.length_c   1.000
_cell.angle_alpha   90.00
_cell.angle_beta   90.00
_cell.angle_gamma   90.00
#
_symmetry.space_group_name_H-M   'P 1'
#
loop_
_entity.id
_entity.type
_entity.pdbx_description
1 polymer ?
#
loop_
_entity_poly.entity_id
_entity_poly.type
_entity_poly.pdbx_seq_one_letter_code
_entity_poly.pdbx_strand_id
1 'polypeptide(L)'
;DGNFKTSAEGLTKAYDFKEHLTTSLAKIIGEMEEFENKGSGWSLQSIDGLLIRISKHKPLRGKQYIPLPKKITMTKSVVNVQNDDDLCFKYAILSSLCDMENKKKNQPSTYKNLIHPFDFSVVKFPTDIRDIKKFEKANKCNCNVYALDEKNNVYPLKVSQFKYNKHIDLLYLTNDETAHYCLITSLSRLVRSQMSKHGNSHLICRRCFKTFNKDYKYKNKSVQNKTGEDLMKDHEMFCGLQEPIRYEFPKNMSVEFEKYQYTTKVPIVVYCDFETLSTPLTDTTQEHIIYSVGVRTCSYIPDFKDDTFVYTG
;
A
#
# COMPACT_ATOMS: atom_id res chain seq x y z
N ASP A 1 -30.01 4.04 -4.87
CA ASP A 1 -29.12 5.18 -5.22
C ASP A 1 -27.86 4.74 -5.95
N GLY A 2 -27.70 5.23 -7.18
CA GLY A 2 -26.46 5.08 -7.93
C GLY A 2 -25.43 6.09 -7.42
N ASN A 3 -24.38 5.61 -6.75
CA ASN A 3 -23.27 6.46 -6.33
C ASN A 3 -22.20 6.51 -7.43
N PHE A 4 -22.22 7.56 -8.24
CA PHE A 4 -21.16 7.85 -9.22
C PHE A 4 -19.93 8.38 -8.49
N LYS A 5 -18.87 7.58 -8.41
CA LYS A 5 -17.65 7.90 -7.65
C LYS A 5 -16.46 8.03 -8.60
N THR A 6 -15.83 9.20 -8.60
CA THR A 6 -14.52 9.37 -9.22
C THR A 6 -13.41 9.05 -8.22
N SER A 7 -12.31 8.50 -8.72
CA SER A 7 -11.08 8.32 -7.93
C SER A 7 -10.52 9.66 -7.45
N ALA A 8 -9.81 9.65 -6.32
CA ALA A 8 -9.10 10.83 -5.86
C ALA A 8 -7.93 11.15 -6.80
N GLU A 9 -7.92 12.37 -7.35
CA GLU A 9 -6.88 12.84 -8.28
C GLU A 9 -6.11 14.02 -7.71
N GLY A 10 -4.79 14.03 -7.92
CA GLY A 10 -3.89 15.03 -7.34
C GLY A 10 -3.81 16.29 -8.19
N LEU A 11 -4.43 17.39 -7.73
CA LEU A 11 -4.34 18.72 -8.37
C LEU A 11 -3.11 19.49 -7.88
N THR A 12 -2.32 20.04 -8.81
CA THR A 12 -1.19 20.96 -8.49
C THR A 12 -1.44 22.35 -9.06
N LYS A 13 -0.69 23.36 -8.61
CA LYS A 13 -0.80 24.76 -9.10
C LYS A 13 -0.59 24.93 -10.62
N ALA A 14 -0.05 23.92 -11.29
CA ALA A 14 0.18 23.93 -12.74
C ALA A 14 -0.99 23.35 -13.56
N TYR A 15 -2.03 22.81 -12.91
CA TYR A 15 -3.21 22.29 -13.60
C TYR A 15 -4.25 23.39 -13.77
N ASP A 16 -4.88 23.44 -14.95
CA ASP A 16 -6.10 24.22 -15.13
C ASP A 16 -7.25 23.49 -14.42
N PHE A 17 -7.67 24.04 -13.28
CA PHE A 17 -8.78 23.53 -12.49
C PHE A 17 -10.06 23.38 -13.32
N LYS A 18 -10.27 24.27 -14.30
CA LYS A 18 -11.46 24.28 -15.14
C LYS A 18 -11.46 23.10 -16.11
N GLU A 19 -10.32 22.79 -16.73
CA GLU A 19 -10.17 21.65 -17.65
C GLU A 19 -10.39 20.32 -16.92
N HIS A 20 -9.83 20.21 -15.71
CA HIS A 20 -9.99 19.01 -14.88
C HIS A 20 -11.44 18.81 -14.43
N LEU A 21 -12.09 19.86 -13.93
CA LEU A 21 -13.49 19.81 -13.55
C LEU A 21 -14.39 19.42 -14.72
N THR A 22 -14.09 19.95 -15.92
CA THR A 22 -14.82 19.59 -17.15
C THR A 22 -14.65 18.11 -17.51
N THR A 23 -13.44 17.56 -17.34
CA THR A 23 -13.14 16.15 -17.61
C THR A 23 -13.85 15.21 -16.63
N SER A 24 -13.82 15.55 -15.34
CA SER A 24 -14.53 14.78 -14.31
C SER A 24 -16.04 14.82 -14.51
N LEU A 25 -16.61 15.97 -14.89
CA LEU A 25 -18.02 16.08 -15.25
C LEU A 25 -18.38 15.24 -16.49
N ALA A 26 -17.55 15.27 -17.54
CA ALA A 26 -17.77 14.45 -18.73
C ALA A 26 -17.77 12.95 -18.42
N LYS A 27 -16.90 12.50 -17.49
CA LYS A 27 -16.88 11.12 -17.03
C LYS A 27 -18.16 10.74 -16.27
N ILE A 28 -18.64 11.60 -15.38
CA ILE A 28 -19.88 11.37 -14.64
C ILE A 28 -21.05 11.27 -15.62
N ILE A 29 -21.12 12.16 -16.61
CA ILE A 29 -22.14 12.13 -17.67
C ILE A 29 -22.08 10.81 -18.45
N GLY A 30 -20.89 10.35 -18.84
CA GLY A 30 -20.74 9.06 -19.54
C GLY A 30 -21.18 7.86 -18.69
N GLU A 31 -20.85 7.84 -17.40
CA GLU A 31 -21.31 6.80 -16.47
C GLU A 31 -22.84 6.85 -16.27
N MET A 32 -23.45 8.03 -16.33
CA MET A 32 -24.91 8.20 -16.30
C MET A 32 -25.57 7.61 -17.55
N GLU A 33 -25.05 7.92 -18.74
CA GLU A 33 -25.58 7.38 -20.01
C GLU A 33 -25.45 5.86 -20.11
N GLU A 34 -24.33 5.29 -19.63
CA GLU A 34 -24.16 3.84 -19.55
C GLU A 34 -25.10 3.18 -18.55
N PHE A 35 -25.45 3.87 -17.46
CA PHE A 35 -26.39 3.36 -16.46
C PHE A 35 -27.80 3.23 -17.04
N GLU A 36 -28.27 4.19 -17.82
CA GLU A 36 -29.58 4.15 -18.49
C GLU A 36 -29.67 3.05 -19.56
N ASN A 37 -28.56 2.75 -20.25
CA ASN A 37 -28.52 1.76 -21.33
C ASN A 37 -28.49 0.28 -20.87
N LYS A 38 -28.42 0.00 -19.56
CA LYS A 38 -28.36 -1.39 -19.03
C LYS A 38 -29.73 -2.09 -18.92
N GLY A 39 -30.79 -1.51 -19.49
CA GLY A 39 -32.07 -2.20 -19.70
C GLY A 39 -32.85 -2.52 -18.43
N SER A 40 -32.47 -1.94 -17.30
CA SER A 40 -33.08 -2.16 -15.98
C SER A 40 -34.34 -1.32 -15.74
N GLY A 41 -34.75 -0.48 -16.71
CA GLY A 41 -35.97 0.35 -16.63
C GLY A 41 -35.87 1.58 -15.71
N TRP A 42 -34.67 1.89 -15.22
CA TRP A 42 -34.41 3.06 -14.38
C TRP A 42 -34.06 4.26 -15.27
N SER A 43 -34.78 5.38 -15.10
CA SER A 43 -34.48 6.68 -15.71
C SER A 43 -33.96 7.65 -14.65
N LEU A 44 -32.86 8.35 -14.93
CA LEU A 44 -32.33 9.34 -14.00
C LEU A 44 -33.26 10.57 -13.96
N GLN A 45 -33.84 10.86 -12.80
CA GLN A 45 -34.78 11.98 -12.65
C GLN A 45 -34.08 13.31 -12.30
N SER A 46 -33.13 13.30 -11.35
CA SER A 46 -32.38 14.50 -10.93
C SER A 46 -31.07 14.12 -10.23
N ILE A 47 -30.12 15.06 -10.19
CA ILE A 47 -28.90 14.99 -9.37
C ILE A 47 -29.06 15.96 -8.21
N ASP A 48 -29.10 15.44 -6.98
CA ASP A 48 -29.33 16.26 -5.78
C ASP A 48 -28.14 17.16 -5.41
N GLY A 49 -26.91 16.78 -5.80
CA GLY A 49 -25.74 17.62 -5.60
C GLY A 49 -24.40 16.98 -5.97
N LEU A 50 -23.39 17.81 -6.19
CA LEU A 50 -22.01 17.40 -6.44
C LEU A 50 -21.15 17.65 -5.19
N LEU A 51 -20.61 16.58 -4.59
CA LEU A 51 -19.70 16.69 -3.46
C LEU A 51 -18.24 16.66 -3.92
N ILE A 52 -17.58 17.82 -3.92
CA ILE A 52 -16.14 17.93 -4.20
C ILE A 52 -15.37 17.90 -2.87
N ARG A 53 -14.63 16.81 -2.62
CA ARG A 53 -13.74 16.71 -1.45
C ARG A 53 -12.33 17.16 -1.81
N ILE A 54 -11.97 18.37 -1.38
CA ILE A 54 -10.63 18.95 -1.59
C ILE A 54 -9.79 18.75 -0.33
N SER A 55 -8.87 17.79 -0.37
CA SER A 55 -7.88 17.63 0.68
C SER A 55 -6.64 18.46 0.35
N LYS A 56 -6.22 19.34 1.26
CA LYS A 56 -4.96 20.08 1.11
C LYS A 56 -3.79 19.10 1.20
N HIS A 57 -3.31 18.64 0.04
CA HIS A 57 -2.12 17.82 -0.04
C HIS A 57 -0.91 18.70 0.32
N LYS A 58 -0.36 18.53 1.54
CA LYS A 58 1.02 18.95 1.81
C LYS A 58 1.91 17.99 1.04
N PRO A 59 2.61 18.42 -0.02
CA PRO A 59 3.52 17.52 -0.71
C PRO A 59 4.55 17.01 0.28
N LEU A 60 4.80 15.71 0.20
CA LEU A 60 5.77 14.90 0.94
C LEU A 60 7.20 15.39 0.65
N ARG A 61 7.53 16.61 1.08
CA ARG A 61 8.80 17.27 0.81
C ARG A 61 9.80 16.92 1.90
N GLY A 62 10.84 16.20 1.52
CA GLY A 62 11.92 15.87 2.43
C GLY A 62 12.82 17.08 2.67
N LYS A 63 12.77 17.69 3.85
CA LYS A 63 13.34 19.02 4.09
C LYS A 63 14.61 18.98 4.94
N GLN A 64 14.61 18.21 6.03
CA GLN A 64 15.63 18.27 7.08
C GLN A 64 15.84 16.90 7.71
N TYR A 65 17.00 16.72 8.34
CA TYR A 65 17.35 15.52 9.09
C TYR A 65 16.26 15.08 10.08
N ILE A 66 15.85 13.81 9.99
CA ILE A 66 14.98 13.16 10.98
C ILE A 66 15.79 12.06 11.68
N PRO A 67 15.90 12.08 13.02
CA PRO A 67 16.64 11.03 13.74
C PRO A 67 15.97 9.67 13.61
N LEU A 68 16.78 8.61 13.52
CA LEU A 68 16.27 7.24 13.47
C LEU A 68 15.71 6.82 14.84
N PRO A 69 14.56 6.13 14.89
CA PRO A 69 14.08 5.47 16.10
C PRO A 69 15.11 4.48 16.64
N LYS A 70 15.21 4.35 17.97
CA LYS A 70 16.22 3.51 18.66
C LYS A 70 16.28 2.09 18.10
N LYS A 71 15.12 1.47 17.84
CA LYS A 71 15.01 0.12 17.26
C LYS A 71 15.75 0.00 15.93
N ILE A 72 15.63 1.02 15.07
CA ILE A 72 16.28 1.07 13.76
C ILE A 72 17.77 1.36 13.91
N THR A 73 18.14 2.32 14.75
CA THR A 73 19.55 2.67 15.04
C THR A 73 20.35 1.46 15.52
N MET A 74 19.76 0.62 16.39
CA MET A 74 20.41 -0.58 16.92
C MET A 74 20.75 -1.64 15.85
N THR A 75 20.04 -1.66 14.73
CA THR A 75 20.33 -2.61 13.63
C THR A 75 21.64 -2.31 12.90
N LYS A 76 22.16 -1.08 13.01
CA LYS A 76 23.33 -0.57 12.26
C LYS A 76 23.23 -0.85 10.75
N SER A 77 22.01 -0.81 10.21
CA SER A 77 21.69 -1.17 8.82
C SER A 77 21.20 0.01 7.97
N VAL A 78 21.30 1.22 8.51
CA VAL A 78 20.83 2.46 7.86
C VAL A 78 21.92 3.53 7.98
N VAL A 79 22.20 4.22 6.88
CA VAL A 79 23.00 5.46 6.85
C VAL A 79 22.01 6.62 6.75
N ASN A 80 22.03 7.47 7.78
CA ASN A 80 21.17 8.63 7.89
C ASN A 80 22.07 9.88 7.88
N VAL A 81 22.06 10.60 6.75
CA VAL A 81 22.92 11.76 6.53
C VAL A 81 22.29 12.98 7.19
N GLN A 82 23.04 13.64 8.07
CA GLN A 82 22.59 14.79 8.86
C GLN A 82 22.65 16.07 8.04
N ASN A 83 21.68 16.27 7.15
CA ASN A 83 21.58 17.44 6.30
C ASN A 83 20.51 18.44 6.78
N ASP A 84 20.72 19.71 6.43
CA ASP A 84 19.85 20.86 6.68
C ASP A 84 19.20 21.41 5.39
N ASP A 85 19.47 20.77 4.25
CA ASP A 85 18.99 21.12 2.91
C ASP A 85 17.99 20.10 2.33
N ASP A 86 17.45 20.37 1.14
CA ASP A 86 16.48 19.52 0.45
C ASP A 86 17.13 18.32 -0.30
N LEU A 87 18.40 17.99 -0.04
CA LEU A 87 19.19 17.01 -0.80
C LEU A 87 19.24 15.61 -0.17
N CYS A 88 18.39 15.30 0.82
CA CYS A 88 18.44 14.02 1.54
C CYS A 88 18.31 12.80 0.60
N PHE A 89 17.50 12.89 -0.47
CA PHE A 89 17.42 11.84 -1.49
C PHE A 89 18.76 11.62 -2.20
N LYS A 90 19.42 12.71 -2.62
CA LYS A 90 20.74 12.66 -3.26
C LYS A 90 21.75 12.02 -2.32
N TYR A 91 21.77 12.44 -1.05
CA TYR A 91 22.68 11.88 -0.06
C TYR A 91 22.44 10.39 0.16
N ALA A 92 21.18 9.95 0.32
CA ALA A 92 20.86 8.53 0.47
C ALA A 92 21.31 7.69 -0.73
N ILE A 93 21.12 8.19 -1.96
CA ILE A 93 21.62 7.51 -3.17
C ILE A 93 23.14 7.46 -3.18
N LEU A 94 23.83 8.56 -2.89
CA LEU A 94 25.29 8.63 -2.90
C LEU A 94 25.94 7.80 -1.80
N SER A 95 25.30 7.67 -0.64
CA SER A 95 25.74 6.76 0.42
C SER A 95 25.86 5.32 -0.08
N SER A 96 25.13 4.92 -1.13
CA SER A 96 25.22 3.55 -1.68
C SER A 96 26.55 3.25 -2.39
N LEU A 97 27.35 4.29 -2.68
CA LEU A 97 28.67 4.17 -3.29
C LEU A 97 29.81 4.22 -2.27
N CYS A 98 29.53 4.62 -1.03
CA CYS A 98 30.56 4.88 -0.03
C CYS A 98 30.87 3.63 0.80
N ASP A 99 32.11 3.57 1.29
CA ASP A 99 32.52 2.59 2.28
C ASP A 99 31.73 2.77 3.58
N MET A 100 31.16 1.67 4.05
CA MET A 100 30.40 1.58 5.30
C MET A 100 31.26 1.79 6.54
N GLU A 101 32.57 1.64 6.44
CA GLU A 101 33.53 1.89 7.53
C GLU A 101 33.89 3.38 7.67
N ASN A 102 33.53 4.21 6.70
CA ASN A 102 33.80 5.64 6.78
C ASN A 102 33.06 6.29 7.96
N LYS A 103 33.83 6.80 8.93
CA LYS A 103 33.31 7.47 10.13
C LYS A 103 32.51 8.74 9.82
N LYS A 104 32.72 9.36 8.65
CA LYS A 104 32.04 10.57 8.19
C LYS A 104 30.84 10.29 7.27
N LYS A 105 30.41 9.04 7.10
CA LYS A 105 29.29 8.66 6.22
C LYS A 105 27.94 9.34 6.54
N ASN A 106 27.75 9.83 7.77
CA ASN A 106 26.54 10.56 8.14
C ASN A 106 26.66 12.08 7.90
N GLN A 107 27.79 12.57 7.37
CA GLN A 107 28.03 14.00 7.15
C GLN A 107 27.78 14.38 5.69
N PRO A 108 26.98 15.43 5.40
CA PRO A 108 26.74 15.91 4.04
C PRO A 108 28.03 16.27 3.27
N SER A 109 29.04 16.80 3.97
CA SER A 109 30.34 17.18 3.41
C SER A 109 31.06 16.03 2.71
N THR A 110 30.83 14.79 3.15
CA THR A 110 31.38 13.57 2.52
C THR A 110 30.92 13.40 1.07
N TYR A 111 29.76 13.95 0.73
CA TYR A 111 29.10 13.72 -0.55
C TYR A 111 29.17 14.92 -1.51
N LYS A 112 29.53 16.11 -1.04
CA LYS A 112 29.51 17.35 -1.85
C LYS A 112 30.33 17.24 -3.14
N ASN A 113 31.51 16.63 -3.05
CA ASN A 113 32.46 16.48 -4.17
C ASN A 113 32.68 15.02 -4.57
N LEU A 114 31.75 14.13 -4.24
CA LEU A 114 31.86 12.72 -4.58
C LEU A 114 31.63 12.54 -6.09
N ILE A 115 32.61 11.97 -6.79
CA ILE A 115 32.44 11.58 -8.21
C ILE A 115 31.47 10.41 -8.26
N HIS A 116 30.39 10.53 -9.02
CA HIS A 116 29.34 9.52 -9.09
C HIS A 116 28.76 9.39 -10.51
N PRO A 117 28.25 8.20 -10.89
CA PRO A 117 27.67 7.97 -12.22
C PRO A 117 26.20 8.42 -12.34
N PHE A 118 25.59 8.90 -11.25
CA PHE A 118 24.16 9.19 -11.22
C PHE A 118 23.82 10.57 -11.80
N ASP A 119 22.81 10.60 -12.67
CA ASP A 119 22.15 11.81 -13.14
C ASP A 119 20.99 12.19 -12.23
N PHE A 120 21.15 13.30 -11.51
CA PHE A 120 20.14 13.88 -10.63
C PHE A 120 19.34 15.00 -11.30
N SER A 121 19.68 15.43 -12.52
CA SER A 121 18.97 16.52 -13.23
C SER A 121 17.53 16.16 -13.58
N VAL A 122 17.23 14.86 -13.68
CA VAL A 122 15.91 14.30 -14.00
C VAL A 122 14.90 14.37 -12.85
N VAL A 123 15.34 14.74 -11.64
CA VAL A 123 14.47 14.91 -10.46
C VAL A 123 14.65 16.31 -9.87
N LYS A 124 13.60 16.80 -9.21
CA LYS A 124 13.65 18.05 -8.45
C LYS A 124 13.92 17.74 -6.99
N PHE A 125 14.63 18.64 -6.32
CA PHE A 125 14.79 18.60 -4.87
C PHE A 125 13.79 19.56 -4.22
N PRO A 126 13.13 19.15 -3.12
CA PRO A 126 13.17 17.80 -2.53
C PRO A 126 12.41 16.78 -3.40
N THR A 127 12.97 15.56 -3.51
CA THR A 127 12.46 14.51 -4.41
C THR A 127 11.19 13.87 -3.87
N ASP A 128 10.12 13.86 -4.66
CA ASP A 128 8.89 13.12 -4.36
C ASP A 128 9.04 11.64 -4.73
N ILE A 129 8.40 10.74 -3.98
CA ILE A 129 8.43 9.29 -4.23
C ILE A 129 7.98 8.96 -5.65
N ARG A 130 7.03 9.70 -6.22
CA ARG A 130 6.52 9.51 -7.58
C ARG A 130 7.58 9.78 -8.64
N ASP A 131 8.47 10.74 -8.39
CA ASP A 131 9.54 11.11 -9.32
C ASP A 131 10.73 10.13 -9.27
N ILE A 132 10.82 9.25 -8.27
CA ILE A 132 11.86 8.21 -8.20
C ILE A 132 11.83 7.32 -9.44
N LYS A 133 10.66 7.05 -10.03
CA LYS A 133 10.56 6.25 -11.27
C LYS A 133 11.34 6.87 -12.43
N LYS A 134 11.41 8.21 -12.50
CA LYS A 134 12.19 8.93 -13.51
C LYS A 134 13.69 8.73 -13.26
N PHE A 135 14.12 8.86 -12.01
CA PHE A 135 15.49 8.61 -11.59
C PHE A 135 15.94 7.18 -11.91
N GLU A 136 15.13 6.18 -11.58
CA GLU A 136 15.40 4.76 -11.86
C GLU A 136 15.65 4.48 -13.34
N LYS A 137 14.78 5.04 -14.21
CA LYS A 137 14.87 4.85 -15.66
C LYS A 137 16.13 5.50 -16.23
N ALA A 138 16.45 6.73 -15.82
CA ALA A 138 17.63 7.46 -16.29
C ALA A 138 18.94 6.76 -15.88
N ASN A 139 18.97 6.24 -14.64
CA ASN A 139 20.19 5.69 -14.03
C ASN A 139 20.31 4.16 -14.11
N LYS A 140 19.34 3.47 -14.73
CA LYS A 140 19.26 2.00 -14.83
C LYS A 140 19.47 1.32 -13.48
N CYS A 141 18.75 1.79 -12.46
CA CYS A 141 18.80 1.22 -11.11
C CYS A 141 17.39 1.01 -10.54
N ASN A 142 17.26 0.12 -9.57
CA ASN A 142 16.02 -0.14 -8.85
C ASN A 142 16.10 0.53 -7.47
N CYS A 143 15.26 1.52 -7.23
CA CYS A 143 15.12 2.21 -5.96
C CYS A 143 13.88 1.70 -5.23
N ASN A 144 14.04 0.99 -4.12
CA ASN A 144 12.93 0.58 -3.26
C ASN A 144 12.85 1.52 -2.07
N VAL A 145 11.64 1.87 -1.66
CA VAL A 145 11.37 2.80 -0.57
C VAL A 145 10.52 2.08 0.46
N TYR A 146 11.00 2.11 1.70
CA TYR A 146 10.35 1.51 2.86
C TYR A 146 10.02 2.60 3.87
N ALA A 147 8.98 2.41 4.66
CA ALA A 147 8.58 3.31 5.74
C ALA A 147 8.43 2.54 7.06
N LEU A 148 8.20 3.26 8.16
CA LEU A 148 8.02 2.70 9.50
C LEU A 148 6.57 2.89 9.96
N ASP A 149 5.97 1.83 10.50
CA ASP A 149 4.69 1.93 11.20
C ASP A 149 4.88 2.56 12.61
N GLU A 150 3.78 2.77 13.33
CA GLU A 150 3.79 3.32 14.70
C GLU A 150 4.63 2.51 15.69
N LYS A 151 4.81 1.20 15.42
CA LYS A 151 5.62 0.27 16.22
C LYS A 151 7.07 0.15 15.72
N ASN A 152 7.47 1.06 14.82
CA ASN A 152 8.78 1.04 14.16
C ASN A 152 9.06 -0.29 13.44
N ASN A 153 8.04 -0.92 12.86
CA ASN A 153 8.22 -1.99 11.91
C ASN A 153 8.28 -1.43 10.50
N VAL A 154 9.21 -1.94 9.72
CA VAL A 154 9.39 -1.62 8.32
C VAL A 154 8.26 -2.22 7.50
N TYR A 155 7.74 -1.45 6.55
CA TYR A 155 6.85 -1.90 5.50
C TYR A 155 7.24 -1.28 4.15
N PRO A 156 6.97 -1.95 3.02
CA PRO A 156 7.25 -1.41 1.69
C PRO A 156 6.26 -0.28 1.37
N LEU A 157 6.79 0.88 0.97
CA LEU A 157 6.00 2.01 0.49
C LEU A 157 5.99 2.07 -1.03
N LYS A 158 7.14 1.77 -1.65
CA LYS A 158 7.30 1.68 -3.10
C LYS A 158 8.37 0.65 -3.41
N VAL A 159 8.09 -0.28 -4.30
CA VAL A 159 9.10 -1.23 -4.81
C VAL A 159 9.27 -1.01 -6.31
N SER A 160 10.51 -1.01 -6.80
CA SER A 160 10.78 -0.89 -8.24
C SER A 160 10.03 -1.96 -9.03
N GLN A 161 9.47 -1.54 -10.16
CA GLN A 161 8.92 -2.43 -11.18
C GLN A 161 9.98 -2.83 -12.22
N PHE A 162 11.12 -2.13 -12.24
CA PHE A 162 12.22 -2.43 -13.14
C PHE A 162 13.04 -3.62 -12.64
N LYS A 163 13.77 -4.26 -13.56
CA LYS A 163 14.63 -5.43 -13.30
C LYS A 163 16.08 -5.12 -13.65
N TYR A 164 16.59 -3.99 -13.19
CA TYR A 164 18.03 -3.68 -13.32
C TYR A 164 18.87 -4.49 -12.32
N ASN A 165 20.19 -4.55 -12.50
CA ASN A 165 21.05 -5.30 -11.57
C ASN A 165 21.34 -4.53 -10.27
N LYS A 166 21.34 -3.20 -10.33
CA LYS A 166 21.66 -2.35 -9.18
C LYS A 166 20.41 -2.06 -8.37
N HIS A 167 20.35 -2.57 -7.14
CA HIS A 167 19.29 -2.29 -6.18
C HIS A 167 19.76 -1.31 -5.11
N ILE A 168 18.96 -0.29 -4.83
CA ILE A 168 19.17 0.70 -3.78
C ILE A 168 17.92 0.68 -2.92
N ASP A 169 18.07 0.25 -1.68
CA ASP A 169 16.98 0.19 -0.71
C ASP A 169 17.04 1.45 0.16
N LEU A 170 15.93 2.20 0.24
CA LEU A 170 15.82 3.48 0.93
C LEU A 170 14.81 3.39 2.06
N LEU A 171 15.11 4.02 3.18
CA LEU A 171 14.17 4.23 4.28
C LEU A 171 13.64 5.67 4.20
N TYR A 172 12.33 5.80 4.22
CA TYR A 172 11.61 7.06 4.18
C TYR A 172 11.04 7.33 5.57
N LEU A 173 11.54 8.40 6.19
CA LEU A 173 11.08 8.89 7.48
C LEU A 173 10.18 10.11 7.24
N THR A 174 9.11 10.21 8.01
CA THR A 174 8.19 11.36 7.97
C THR A 174 7.88 11.81 9.38
N ASN A 175 7.77 13.12 9.58
CA ASN A 175 7.13 13.74 10.73
C ASN A 175 6.08 14.75 10.24
N ASP A 176 5.46 15.51 11.14
CA ASP A 176 4.37 16.44 10.80
C ASP A 176 4.78 17.59 9.86
N GLU A 177 6.09 17.83 9.72
CA GLU A 177 6.64 18.99 9.03
C GLU A 177 7.44 18.62 7.77
N THR A 178 8.11 17.49 7.79
CA THR A 178 9.17 17.14 6.84
C THR A 178 9.24 15.64 6.59
N ALA A 179 9.89 15.28 5.50
CA ALA A 179 10.34 13.92 5.25
C ALA A 179 11.86 13.81 5.16
N HIS A 180 12.39 12.61 5.17
CA HIS A 180 13.82 12.38 5.04
C HIS A 180 14.11 10.99 4.46
N TYR A 181 15.05 10.92 3.50
CA TYR A 181 15.51 9.67 2.91
C TYR A 181 16.82 9.24 3.55
N CYS A 182 16.88 7.99 3.99
CA CYS A 182 18.08 7.31 4.45
C CYS A 182 18.41 6.14 3.52
N LEU A 183 19.68 5.75 3.45
CA LEU A 183 20.07 4.52 2.78
C LEU A 183 19.90 3.32 3.70
N ILE A 184 19.25 2.26 3.22
CA ILE A 184 19.27 0.94 3.86
C ILE A 184 20.44 0.15 3.26
N THR A 185 21.40 -0.19 4.12
CA THR A 185 22.63 -0.89 3.71
C THR A 185 22.48 -2.40 3.83
N SER A 186 21.54 -2.85 4.66
CA SER A 186 21.22 -4.27 4.81
C SER A 186 19.75 -4.43 5.19
N LEU A 187 18.90 -4.67 4.18
CA LEU A 187 17.47 -4.92 4.39
C LEU A 187 17.25 -6.11 5.34
N SER A 188 18.05 -7.16 5.23
CA SER A 188 17.95 -8.34 6.09
C SER A 188 18.21 -8.04 7.56
N ARG A 189 19.21 -7.20 7.89
CA ARG A 189 19.44 -6.77 9.27
C ARG A 189 18.33 -5.87 9.77
N LEU A 190 17.84 -4.97 8.91
CA LEU A 190 16.80 -4.01 9.26
C LEU A 190 15.50 -4.72 9.68
N VAL A 191 15.06 -5.69 8.89
CA VAL A 191 13.76 -6.38 9.11
C VAL A 191 13.90 -7.69 9.89
N ARG A 192 15.10 -8.04 10.37
CA ARG A 192 15.35 -9.31 11.11
C ARG A 192 14.42 -9.51 12.29
N SER A 193 14.16 -8.45 13.06
CA SER A 193 13.28 -8.51 14.23
C SER A 193 11.80 -8.76 13.88
N GLN A 194 11.42 -8.49 12.63
CA GLN A 194 10.08 -8.73 12.09
C GLN A 194 9.97 -10.10 11.40
N MET A 195 11.09 -10.79 11.19
CA MET A 195 11.16 -12.10 10.57
C MET A 195 11.15 -13.21 11.63
N SER A 196 10.91 -14.45 11.19
CA SER A 196 10.91 -15.61 12.08
C SER A 196 12.28 -15.84 12.73
N LYS A 197 12.28 -16.45 13.92
CA LYS A 197 13.45 -16.60 14.82
C LYS A 197 14.57 -17.50 14.27
N HIS A 198 14.43 -18.08 13.09
CA HIS A 198 15.38 -19.07 12.57
C HIS A 198 16.55 -18.38 11.86
N GLY A 199 17.73 -18.43 12.48
CA GLY A 199 18.94 -17.68 12.17
C GLY A 199 19.69 -18.03 10.88
N ASN A 200 19.03 -18.61 9.88
CA ASN A 200 19.67 -18.97 8.61
C ASN A 200 19.81 -17.75 7.69
N SER A 201 20.69 -17.89 6.70
CA SER A 201 20.87 -16.88 5.65
C SER A 201 19.66 -16.93 4.71
N HIS A 202 18.77 -15.94 4.82
CA HIS A 202 17.56 -15.87 4.02
C HIS A 202 17.71 -14.90 2.85
N LEU A 203 17.25 -15.30 1.67
CA LEU A 203 16.80 -14.37 0.63
C LEU A 203 15.48 -13.75 1.09
N ILE A 204 15.27 -12.48 0.79
CA ILE A 204 14.08 -11.74 1.23
C ILE A 204 13.41 -11.15 0.01
N CYS A 205 12.13 -11.46 -0.17
CA CYS A 205 11.30 -10.75 -1.13
C CYS A 205 11.15 -9.29 -0.69
N ARG A 206 11.57 -8.35 -1.55
CA ARG A 206 11.51 -6.92 -1.27
C ARG A 206 10.10 -6.34 -1.19
N ARG A 207 9.11 -7.06 -1.75
CA ARG A 207 7.70 -6.65 -1.80
C ARG A 207 6.88 -7.08 -0.60
N CYS A 208 7.20 -8.23 0.00
CA CYS A 208 6.37 -8.80 1.07
C CYS A 208 7.13 -9.33 2.27
N PHE A 209 8.46 -9.25 2.24
CA PHE A 209 9.38 -9.77 3.25
C PHE A 209 9.31 -11.28 3.51
N LYS A 210 8.67 -12.05 2.61
CA LYS A 210 8.78 -13.50 2.62
C LYS A 210 10.24 -13.92 2.45
N THR A 211 10.62 -14.91 3.24
CA THR A 211 12.02 -15.34 3.40
C THR A 211 12.22 -16.72 2.79
N PHE A 212 13.28 -16.88 2.02
CA PHE A 212 13.66 -18.16 1.41
C PHE A 212 15.05 -18.53 1.90
N ASN A 213 15.19 -19.73 2.46
CA ASN A 213 16.49 -20.18 2.93
C ASN A 213 17.44 -20.34 1.72
N LYS A 214 18.56 -19.62 1.70
CA LYS A 214 19.56 -19.67 0.61
C LYS A 214 20.12 -21.07 0.41
N ASP A 215 20.34 -21.76 1.52
CA ASP A 215 20.95 -23.09 1.54
C ASP A 215 19.93 -24.21 1.27
N TYR A 216 18.67 -23.84 1.01
CA TYR A 216 17.62 -24.79 0.73
C TYR A 216 17.87 -25.49 -0.62
N LYS A 217 17.98 -26.82 -0.55
CA LYS A 217 18.04 -27.70 -1.72
C LYS A 217 16.94 -28.74 -1.57
N TYR A 218 15.91 -28.62 -2.40
CA TYR A 218 14.86 -29.63 -2.45
C TYR A 218 15.19 -30.68 -3.49
N LYS A 219 15.37 -31.92 -3.05
CA LYS A 219 15.51 -33.09 -3.92
C LYS A 219 14.19 -33.84 -3.92
N ASN A 220 13.40 -33.72 -4.98
CA ASN A 220 12.24 -34.59 -5.19
C ASN A 220 12.57 -35.61 -6.29
N LYS A 221 12.14 -36.87 -6.12
CA LYS A 221 12.53 -37.97 -7.02
C LYS A 221 11.99 -37.84 -8.46
N SER A 222 11.09 -36.89 -8.71
CA SER A 222 10.37 -36.72 -9.98
C SER A 222 10.47 -35.30 -10.59
N VAL A 223 11.12 -34.34 -9.92
CA VAL A 223 11.22 -32.95 -10.41
C VAL A 223 12.61 -32.38 -10.08
N GLN A 224 13.13 -31.56 -11.00
CA GLN A 224 14.41 -30.83 -10.91
C GLN A 224 14.71 -30.29 -9.50
N ASN A 225 15.99 -30.35 -9.11
CA ASN A 225 16.48 -29.78 -7.86
C ASN A 225 16.20 -28.26 -7.83
N LYS A 226 15.31 -27.81 -6.93
CA LYS A 226 15.04 -26.38 -6.73
C LYS A 226 15.88 -25.82 -5.59
N THR A 227 16.47 -24.66 -5.84
CA THR A 227 17.22 -23.86 -4.85
C THR A 227 16.32 -22.82 -4.17
N GLY A 228 16.80 -22.19 -3.09
CA GLY A 228 16.11 -21.05 -2.48
C GLY A 228 15.87 -19.87 -3.44
N GLU A 229 16.75 -19.68 -4.42
CA GLU A 229 16.59 -18.65 -5.47
C GLU A 229 15.46 -18.99 -6.43
N ASP A 230 15.31 -20.26 -6.80
CA ASP A 230 14.22 -20.71 -7.67
C ASP A 230 12.87 -20.52 -6.98
N LEU A 231 12.78 -20.86 -5.69
CA LEU A 231 11.58 -20.62 -4.90
C LEU A 231 11.24 -19.13 -4.77
N MET A 232 12.25 -18.27 -4.66
CA MET A 232 12.05 -16.83 -4.63
C MET A 232 11.54 -16.32 -5.99
N LYS A 233 12.11 -16.79 -7.10
CA LYS A 233 11.63 -16.45 -8.46
C LYS A 233 10.19 -16.89 -8.67
N ASP A 234 9.86 -18.13 -8.31
CA ASP A 234 8.50 -18.68 -8.38
C ASP A 234 7.53 -17.81 -7.57
N HIS A 235 7.92 -17.39 -6.36
CA HIS A 235 7.11 -16.49 -5.54
C HIS A 235 6.96 -15.10 -6.17
N GLU A 236 8.03 -14.51 -6.72
CA GLU A 236 8.01 -13.19 -7.34
C GLU A 236 7.06 -13.11 -8.54
N MET A 237 6.85 -14.22 -9.26
CA MET A 237 5.87 -14.29 -10.36
C MET A 237 4.45 -13.96 -9.89
N PHE A 238 4.04 -14.43 -8.71
CA PHE A 238 2.71 -14.17 -8.17
C PHE A 238 2.68 -12.90 -7.30
N CYS A 239 3.73 -12.66 -6.52
CA CYS A 239 3.86 -11.51 -5.64
C CYS A 239 3.99 -10.18 -6.41
N GLY A 240 4.55 -10.21 -7.62
CA GLY A 240 4.66 -9.05 -8.50
C GLY A 240 3.32 -8.51 -9.00
N LEU A 241 2.27 -9.34 -9.03
CA LEU A 241 0.93 -8.98 -9.52
C LEU A 241 0.12 -8.18 -8.49
N GLN A 242 0.50 -8.23 -7.23
CA GLN A 242 -0.19 -7.59 -6.11
C GLN A 242 0.54 -6.32 -5.67
N GLU A 243 -0.15 -5.40 -5.01
CA GLU A 243 0.53 -4.25 -4.39
C GLU A 243 1.54 -4.71 -3.32
N PRO A 244 2.68 -3.99 -3.15
CA PRO A 244 3.63 -4.32 -2.11
C PRO A 244 2.98 -4.22 -0.72
N ILE A 245 2.86 -5.34 -0.03
CA ILE A 245 2.26 -5.41 1.31
C ILE A 245 3.06 -6.34 2.20
N ARG A 246 3.22 -5.97 3.47
CA ARG A 246 3.75 -6.88 4.49
C ARG A 246 2.63 -7.83 4.93
N TYR A 247 2.79 -9.13 4.68
CA TYR A 247 1.85 -10.13 5.20
C TYR A 247 2.10 -10.41 6.68
N GLU A 248 1.09 -10.23 7.51
CA GLU A 248 1.06 -10.76 8.86
C GLU A 248 0.22 -12.04 8.84
N PHE A 249 0.88 -13.19 8.98
CA PHE A 249 0.18 -14.45 9.14
C PHE A 249 -0.31 -14.58 10.59
N PRO A 250 -1.52 -15.14 10.80
CA PRO A 250 -1.97 -15.47 12.15
C PRO A 250 -0.97 -16.45 12.79
N LYS A 251 -0.75 -16.31 14.10
CA LYS A 251 0.15 -17.20 14.85
C LYS A 251 -0.33 -18.65 14.83
N ASN A 252 -1.65 -18.84 14.83
CA ASN A 252 -2.28 -20.14 14.74
C ASN A 252 -2.64 -20.39 13.28
N MET A 253 -2.10 -21.47 12.74
CA MET A 253 -2.45 -21.96 11.40
C MET A 253 -3.71 -22.84 11.41
N SER A 254 -4.21 -23.20 12.59
CA SER A 254 -5.54 -23.77 12.77
C SER A 254 -6.56 -22.65 12.97
N VAL A 255 -7.66 -22.74 12.23
CA VAL A 255 -8.89 -22.00 12.52
C VAL A 255 -9.82 -23.02 13.18
N GLU A 256 -10.21 -22.74 14.41
CA GLU A 256 -11.11 -23.59 15.20
C GLU A 256 -12.41 -22.83 15.42
N PHE A 257 -13.53 -23.51 15.26
CA PHE A 257 -14.83 -22.92 15.56
C PHE A 257 -14.98 -22.82 17.08
N GLU A 258 -14.92 -21.61 17.64
CA GLU A 258 -15.14 -21.42 19.08
C GLU A 258 -16.58 -21.73 19.51
N LYS A 259 -17.51 -21.69 18.55
CA LYS A 259 -18.95 -21.81 18.80
C LYS A 259 -19.56 -22.95 17.99
N TYR A 260 -19.18 -24.18 18.35
CA TYR A 260 -19.67 -25.40 17.72
C TYR A 260 -21.20 -25.46 17.62
N GLN A 261 -21.93 -24.87 18.56
CA GLN A 261 -23.40 -24.77 18.54
C GLN A 261 -23.98 -24.09 17.29
N TYR A 262 -23.22 -23.22 16.60
CA TYR A 262 -23.66 -22.61 15.33
C TYR A 262 -23.40 -23.49 14.11
N THR A 263 -22.72 -24.63 14.27
CA THR A 263 -22.63 -25.65 13.22
C THR A 263 -23.86 -26.54 13.18
N THR A 264 -24.64 -26.57 14.26
CA THR A 264 -25.91 -27.28 14.30
C THR A 264 -26.91 -26.56 13.39
N LYS A 265 -27.45 -27.28 12.40
CA LYS A 265 -28.53 -26.76 11.57
C LYS A 265 -29.71 -26.42 12.46
N VAL A 266 -30.06 -25.14 12.53
CA VAL A 266 -31.28 -24.69 13.19
C VAL A 266 -32.50 -25.08 12.33
N PRO A 267 -33.60 -25.53 12.93
CA PRO A 267 -34.76 -26.04 12.18
C PRO A 267 -35.37 -25.00 11.22
N ILE A 268 -35.34 -23.73 11.63
CA ILE A 268 -35.84 -22.58 10.88
C ILE A 268 -34.78 -21.48 10.96
N VAL A 269 -34.44 -20.88 9.81
CA VAL A 269 -33.59 -19.70 9.69
C VAL A 269 -34.42 -18.58 9.08
N VAL A 270 -34.33 -17.39 9.66
CA VAL A 270 -34.95 -16.20 9.10
C VAL A 270 -33.85 -15.25 8.65
N TYR A 271 -33.74 -15.02 7.35
CA TYR A 271 -32.87 -14.01 6.78
C TYR A 271 -33.68 -12.72 6.68
N CYS A 272 -33.24 -11.70 7.41
CA CYS A 272 -33.82 -10.36 7.32
C CYS A 272 -32.78 -9.45 6.68
N ASP A 273 -33.17 -8.79 5.60
CA ASP A 273 -32.43 -7.70 5.00
C ASP A 273 -33.29 -6.45 5.06
N PHE A 274 -32.67 -5.30 5.33
CA PHE A 274 -33.37 -4.04 5.44
C PHE A 274 -32.59 -2.94 4.73
N GLU A 275 -33.30 -2.18 3.92
CA GLU A 275 -32.79 -0.98 3.30
C GLU A 275 -33.21 0.20 4.15
N THR A 276 -32.29 1.14 4.36
CA THR A 276 -32.56 2.36 5.11
C THR A 276 -32.20 3.57 4.29
N LEU A 277 -32.99 4.62 4.42
CA LEU A 277 -32.66 5.95 3.94
C LEU A 277 -31.94 6.71 5.05
N SER A 278 -30.76 7.25 4.74
CA SER A 278 -30.05 8.16 5.64
C SER A 278 -30.62 9.56 5.48
N THR A 279 -31.34 10.04 6.49
CA THR A 279 -31.90 11.40 6.52
C THR A 279 -31.10 12.28 7.49
N PRO A 280 -30.78 13.53 7.14
CA PRO A 280 -30.06 14.43 8.03
C PRO A 280 -30.96 14.82 9.21
N LEU A 281 -30.51 14.54 10.43
CA LEU A 281 -31.17 14.97 11.68
C LEU A 281 -30.58 16.29 12.19
N THR A 282 -29.27 16.49 12.01
CA THR A 282 -28.55 17.76 12.24
C THR A 282 -27.39 17.89 11.23
N ASP A 283 -26.67 19.02 11.22
CA ASP A 283 -25.47 19.22 10.38
C ASP A 283 -24.37 18.16 10.56
N THR A 284 -24.41 17.39 11.67
CA THR A 284 -23.39 16.38 12.01
C THR A 284 -23.95 14.99 12.25
N THR A 285 -25.27 14.79 12.24
CA THR A 285 -25.89 13.50 12.56
C THR A 285 -26.97 13.13 11.55
N GLN A 286 -27.02 11.84 11.21
CA GLN A 286 -28.04 11.27 10.33
C GLN A 286 -28.88 10.26 11.10
N GLU A 287 -30.17 10.18 10.76
CA GLU A 287 -31.09 9.15 11.21
C GLU A 287 -31.34 8.17 10.06
N HIS A 288 -31.36 6.87 10.39
CA HIS A 288 -31.66 5.79 9.46
C HIS A 288 -33.15 5.45 9.52
N ILE A 289 -33.89 5.83 8.48
CA ILE A 289 -35.32 5.51 8.36
C ILE A 289 -35.43 4.22 7.54
N ILE A 290 -36.16 3.22 8.06
CA ILE A 290 -36.40 1.96 7.37
C ILE A 290 -37.23 2.23 6.11
N TYR A 291 -36.74 1.81 4.95
CA TYR A 291 -37.38 1.99 3.64
C TYR A 291 -38.01 0.70 3.15
N SER A 292 -37.25 -0.39 3.15
CA SER A 292 -37.79 -1.70 2.79
C SER A 292 -37.21 -2.79 3.66
N VAL A 293 -37.99 -3.85 3.84
CA VAL A 293 -37.60 -5.04 4.59
C VAL A 293 -37.89 -6.26 3.73
N GLY A 294 -36.87 -7.07 3.49
CA GLY A 294 -36.98 -8.40 2.92
C GLY A 294 -36.79 -9.43 4.02
N VAL A 295 -37.78 -10.29 4.23
CA VAL A 295 -37.69 -11.43 5.15
C VAL A 295 -37.86 -12.71 4.35
N ARG A 296 -36.90 -13.63 4.48
CA ARG A 296 -36.99 -14.98 3.92
C ARG A 296 -36.83 -15.99 5.03
N THR A 297 -37.84 -16.83 5.19
CA THR A 297 -37.77 -17.99 6.08
C THR A 297 -37.33 -19.21 5.28
N CYS A 298 -36.34 -19.94 5.80
CA CYS A 298 -35.91 -21.23 5.27
C CYS A 298 -36.01 -22.27 6.39
N SER A 299 -36.69 -23.38 6.14
CA SER A 299 -36.86 -24.46 7.13
C SER A 299 -36.41 -25.80 6.60
N TYR A 300 -35.93 -26.66 7.51
CA TYR A 300 -35.66 -28.07 7.24
C TYR A 300 -36.77 -28.99 7.76
N ILE A 301 -37.83 -28.42 8.34
CA ILE A 301 -38.99 -29.17 8.83
C ILE A 301 -39.88 -29.53 7.63
N PRO A 302 -40.23 -30.82 7.42
CA PRO A 302 -41.17 -31.22 6.39
C PRO A 302 -42.48 -30.44 6.52
N ASP A 303 -43.05 -30.02 5.40
CA ASP A 303 -44.32 -29.27 5.31
C ASP A 303 -44.31 -27.83 5.86
N PHE A 304 -43.16 -27.31 6.30
CA PHE A 304 -43.03 -25.88 6.59
C PHE A 304 -43.01 -25.07 5.28
N LYS A 305 -43.86 -24.06 5.19
CA LYS A 305 -43.87 -23.16 4.04
C LYS A 305 -42.75 -22.14 4.17
N ASP A 306 -41.77 -22.24 3.27
CA ASP A 306 -40.78 -21.20 3.08
C ASP A 306 -41.45 -20.00 2.39
N ASP A 307 -41.76 -18.96 3.16
CA ASP A 307 -42.35 -17.73 2.64
C ASP A 307 -41.29 -16.63 2.53
N THR A 308 -41.42 -15.80 1.50
CA THR A 308 -40.66 -14.56 1.34
C THR A 308 -41.61 -13.39 1.47
N PHE A 309 -41.38 -12.57 2.48
CA PHE A 309 -42.12 -11.34 2.71
C PHE A 309 -41.25 -10.16 2.30
N VAL A 310 -41.79 -9.32 1.42
CA VAL A 310 -41.13 -8.07 1.03
C VAL A 310 -42.11 -6.95 1.35
N TYR A 311 -41.68 -6.03 2.21
CA TYR A 311 -42.38 -4.78 2.48
C TYR A 311 -41.53 -3.63 1.93
N THR A 312 -42.12 -2.84 1.06
CA THR A 312 -41.55 -1.59 0.55
C THR A 312 -42.45 -0.47 1.04
N GLY A 313 -41.91 0.41 1.89
CA GLY A 313 -42.56 1.61 2.40
C GLY A 313 -42.20 2.84 1.59
#